data_AF-A0A6J8AAL2-F1
#
_entry.id   AF-A0A6J8AAL2-F1
#
_cell.length_a   1.000
_cell.length_b   1.000
_cell.length_c   1.000
_cell.angle_alpha   90.00
_cell.angle_beta   90.00
_cell.angle_gamma   90.00
#
_symmetry.space_group_name_H-M   'P 1'
#
loop_
_entity.id
_entity.type
_entity.pdbx_description
1 polymer ?
#
loop_
_entity_poly.entity_id
_entity_poly.type
_entity_poly.pdbx_seq_one_letter_code
_entity_poly.pdbx_strand_id
1 'polypeptide(L)'
;MTEISLKSFSEIQLAIREYEIDTNSKFRVVKKDKYFGLEGTASLLLGIDDRLKEYIRKMVWEENITRVQQMRVLLEVYMKTTLFQGQDIPAIINKRFWPSNVDIQNHIALAVKKQRNKEIDQIDIKLSCLPTTIIQPLRLTLYLVVYQQLS
;
A
#
# COMPACT_ATOMS: atom_id res chain seq x y z
N MET A 1 4.51 22.82 29.27
CA MET A 1 3.89 22.51 27.97
C MET A 1 2.40 22.75 28.13
N THR A 2 1.90 23.85 27.57
CA THR A 2 0.49 24.24 27.66
C THR A 2 -0.29 23.50 26.59
N GLU A 3 -1.22 22.62 26.98
CA GLU A 3 -2.19 22.02 26.06
C GLU A 3 -3.16 23.11 25.58
N ILE A 4 -3.05 23.47 24.30
CA ILE A 4 -3.97 24.41 23.67
C ILE A 4 -5.25 23.63 23.33
N SER A 5 -6.28 23.79 24.15
CA SER A 5 -7.62 23.28 23.88
C SER A 5 -8.27 24.15 22.80
N LEU A 6 -8.09 23.78 21.53
CA LEU A 6 -8.73 24.42 20.38
C LEU A 6 -10.19 23.94 20.30
N LYS A 7 -11.15 24.86 20.45
CA LYS A 7 -12.58 24.53 20.63
C LYS A 7 -13.42 24.79 19.39
N SER A 8 -12.88 25.51 18.40
CA SER A 8 -13.60 25.85 17.17
C SER A 8 -12.78 25.60 15.91
N PHE A 9 -13.48 25.33 14.80
CA PHE A 9 -12.84 25.09 13.49
C PHE A 9 -12.00 26.29 13.02
N SER A 10 -12.44 27.51 13.34
CA SER A 10 -11.71 28.75 13.06
C SER A 10 -10.37 28.81 13.80
N GLU A 11 -10.33 28.39 15.06
CA GLU A 11 -9.10 28.37 15.85
C GLU A 11 -8.08 27.37 15.29
N ILE A 12 -8.55 26.21 14.82
CA ILE A 12 -7.70 25.20 14.17
C ILE A 12 -7.11 25.73 12.86
N GLN A 13 -7.90 26.43 12.04
CA GLN A 13 -7.40 27.02 10.79
C GLN A 13 -6.34 28.10 11.03
N LEU A 14 -6.54 28.92 12.06
CA LEU A 14 -5.57 29.93 12.48
C LEU A 14 -4.27 29.30 12.96
N ALA A 15 -4.35 28.29 13.84
CA ALA A 15 -3.18 27.59 14.36
C ALA A 15 -2.37 26.89 13.25
N ILE A 16 -3.06 26.28 12.27
CA ILE A 16 -2.40 25.70 11.09
C ILE A 16 -1.66 26.78 10.31
N ARG A 17 -2.31 27.92 10.04
CA ARG A 17 -1.72 29.01 9.25
C ARG A 17 -0.50 29.63 9.92
N GLU A 18 -0.55 29.84 11.23
CA GLU A 18 0.59 30.33 12.01
C GLU A 18 1.79 29.36 11.92
N TYR A 19 1.52 28.06 12.07
CA TYR A 19 2.56 27.04 11.92
C TYR A 19 3.17 27.01 10.50
N GLU A 20 2.36 27.18 9.46
CA GLU A 20 2.86 27.22 8.07
C GLU A 20 3.82 28.38 7.82
N ILE A 21 3.53 29.54 8.43
CA ILE A 21 4.37 30.74 8.35
C ILE A 21 5.68 30.51 9.11
N ASP A 22 5.61 29.98 10.32
CA ASP A 22 6.78 29.79 11.20
C ASP A 22 7.76 28.73 10.68
N THR A 23 7.24 27.70 10.01
CA THR A 23 8.04 26.54 9.57
C THR A 23 8.32 26.50 8.07
N ASN A 24 7.82 27.48 7.30
CA ASN A 24 7.83 27.51 5.83
C ASN A 24 7.35 26.18 5.19
N SER A 25 6.50 25.45 5.90
CA SER A 25 5.90 24.18 5.49
C SER A 25 4.44 24.43 5.17
N LYS A 26 3.89 23.79 4.14
CA LYS A 26 2.47 23.94 3.78
C LYS A 26 1.70 22.66 4.03
N PHE A 27 0.64 22.73 4.83
CA PHE A 27 -0.32 21.65 4.98
C PHE A 27 -1.21 21.60 3.75
N ARG A 28 -1.28 20.42 3.13
CA ARG A 28 -2.22 20.16 2.06
C ARG A 28 -3.47 19.51 2.65
N VAL A 29 -4.61 20.18 2.54
CA VAL A 29 -5.90 19.56 2.84
C VAL A 29 -6.20 18.54 1.73
N VAL A 30 -6.01 17.27 2.04
CA VAL A 30 -6.35 16.18 1.13
C VAL A 30 -7.80 15.78 1.40
N LYS A 31 -8.64 15.82 0.36
CA LYS A 31 -10.00 15.25 0.45
C LYS A 31 -9.85 13.77 0.78
N LYS A 32 -10.63 13.28 1.75
CA LYS A 32 -10.61 11.86 2.12
C LYS A 32 -11.10 11.04 0.93
N ASP A 33 -10.18 10.53 0.13
CA ASP A 33 -10.48 9.48 -0.83
C ASP A 33 -11.01 8.28 -0.05
N LYS A 34 -12.04 7.61 -0.58
CA LYS A 34 -12.74 6.48 0.04
C LYS A 34 -11.83 5.30 0.45
N TYR A 35 -10.54 5.35 0.13
CA TYR A 35 -9.61 4.25 0.25
C TYR A 35 -8.30 4.61 0.98
N PHE A 36 -8.18 5.82 1.54
CA PHE A 36 -7.02 6.15 2.38
C PHE A 36 -7.22 5.57 3.79
N GLY A 37 -6.47 4.52 4.12
CA GLY A 37 -6.42 3.96 5.48
C GLY A 37 -7.41 2.84 5.81
N LEU A 38 -7.81 1.99 4.85
CA LEU A 38 -8.66 0.82 5.13
C LEU A 38 -7.87 -0.33 5.82
N GLU A 39 -7.21 -0.04 6.93
CA GLU A 39 -7.02 -1.00 8.02
C GLU A 39 -8.19 -0.79 8.99
N GLY A 40 -9.21 -1.64 8.87
CA GLY A 40 -10.34 -1.63 9.81
C GLY A 40 -11.62 -1.02 9.27
N THR A 41 -12.36 -1.78 8.47
CA THR A 41 -13.83 -1.72 8.52
C THR A 41 -14.38 -3.13 8.55
N ALA A 42 -14.68 -3.58 9.77
CA ALA A 42 -15.23 -4.88 10.13
C ALA A 42 -16.71 -5.08 9.71
N SER A 43 -17.17 -4.51 8.58
CA SER A 43 -18.58 -4.63 8.16
C SER A 43 -18.85 -4.85 6.65
N LEU A 44 -17.83 -5.17 5.83
CA LEU A 44 -17.99 -5.77 4.49
C LEU A 44 -17.67 -7.30 4.44
N LEU A 45 -17.35 -7.85 5.61
CA LEU A 45 -17.68 -9.15 6.24
C LEU A 45 -17.71 -10.51 5.52
N LEU A 46 -17.27 -10.66 4.28
CA LEU A 46 -16.61 -11.92 3.86
C LEU A 46 -15.44 -11.56 2.95
N GLY A 47 -14.40 -10.97 3.55
CA GLY A 47 -13.13 -10.81 2.84
C GLY A 47 -12.60 -12.18 2.42
N ILE A 48 -11.83 -12.21 1.33
CA ILE A 48 -11.10 -13.41 0.92
C ILE A 48 -10.37 -13.99 2.14
N ASP A 49 -10.33 -15.30 2.27
CA ASP A 49 -9.55 -15.96 3.30
C ASP A 49 -8.09 -15.47 3.29
N ASP A 50 -7.54 -15.20 4.46
CA ASP A 50 -6.21 -14.59 4.55
C ASP A 50 -5.11 -15.48 3.96
N ARG A 51 -5.30 -16.81 3.98
CA ARG A 51 -4.37 -17.76 3.34
C ARG A 51 -4.35 -17.59 1.83
N LEU A 52 -5.52 -17.37 1.23
CA LEU A 52 -5.62 -17.08 -0.21
C LEU A 52 -5.04 -15.71 -0.54
N LYS A 53 -5.25 -14.69 0.30
CA LYS A 53 -4.59 -13.38 0.12
C LYS A 53 -3.07 -13.48 0.15
N GLU A 54 -2.52 -14.28 1.06
CA GLU A 54 -1.09 -14.53 1.14
C GLU A 54 -0.60 -15.27 -0.10
N TYR A 55 -1.34 -16.29 -0.54
CA TYR A 55 -1.00 -17.03 -1.74
C TYR A 55 -1.00 -16.14 -2.99
N ILE A 56 -2.01 -15.28 -3.18
CA ILE A 56 -2.03 -14.30 -4.28
C ILE A 56 -0.78 -13.42 -4.23
N ARG A 57 -0.43 -12.92 -3.05
CA ARG A 57 0.76 -12.07 -2.88
C ARG A 57 2.05 -12.81 -3.24
N LYS A 58 2.19 -14.05 -2.76
CA LYS A 58 3.33 -14.92 -3.05
C LYS A 58 3.47 -15.15 -4.56
N MET A 59 2.39 -15.51 -5.24
CA MET A 59 2.37 -15.72 -6.69
C MET A 59 2.69 -14.45 -7.49
N VAL A 60 2.31 -13.28 -6.99
CA VAL A 60 2.67 -11.99 -7.62
C VAL A 60 4.16 -11.70 -7.42
N TRP A 61 4.72 -11.96 -6.24
CA TRP A 61 6.10 -11.60 -5.91
C TRP A 61 7.15 -12.58 -6.45
N GLU A 62 6.88 -13.88 -6.34
CA GLU A 62 7.84 -14.92 -6.74
C GLU A 62 7.70 -15.25 -8.24
N GLU A 63 6.47 -15.47 -8.69
CA GLU A 63 6.18 -15.96 -10.05
C GLU A 63 5.75 -14.84 -11.02
N ASN A 64 5.67 -13.58 -10.55
CA ASN A 64 5.27 -12.41 -11.35
C ASN A 64 3.90 -12.56 -12.05
N ILE A 65 2.97 -13.31 -11.45
CA ILE A 65 1.67 -13.60 -12.06
C ILE A 65 0.72 -12.43 -11.83
N THR A 66 0.45 -11.69 -12.90
CA THR A 66 -0.41 -10.49 -12.89
C THR A 66 -1.76 -10.69 -13.57
N ARG A 67 -1.93 -11.77 -14.34
CA ARG A 67 -3.19 -12.06 -15.05
C ARG A 67 -4.20 -12.74 -14.12
N VAL A 68 -5.40 -12.16 -14.07
CA VAL A 68 -6.50 -12.63 -13.20
C VAL A 68 -6.89 -14.09 -13.50
N GLN A 69 -6.97 -14.48 -14.77
CA GLN A 69 -7.37 -15.84 -15.14
C GLN A 69 -6.35 -16.89 -14.69
N GLN A 70 -5.06 -16.58 -14.80
CA GLN A 70 -4.00 -17.47 -14.31
C GLN A 70 -4.05 -17.59 -12.79
N MET A 71 -4.19 -16.46 -12.10
CA MET A 71 -4.34 -16.45 -10.64
C MET A 71 -5.55 -17.26 -10.17
N ARG A 72 -6.68 -17.19 -10.89
CA ARG A 72 -7.89 -17.97 -10.57
C ARG A 72 -7.65 -19.48 -10.64
N VAL A 73 -7.03 -19.96 -11.71
CA VAL A 73 -6.68 -21.39 -11.86
C VAL A 73 -5.74 -21.84 -10.75
N LEU A 74 -4.75 -21.00 -10.41
CA LEU A 74 -3.81 -21.30 -9.33
C LEU A 74 -4.47 -21.35 -7.95
N LEU A 75 -5.42 -20.46 -7.68
CA LEU A 75 -6.19 -20.49 -6.44
C LEU A 75 -7.03 -21.76 -6.34
N GLU A 76 -7.65 -22.19 -7.44
CA GLU A 76 -8.41 -23.44 -7.47
C GLU A 76 -7.51 -24.66 -7.20
N VAL A 77 -6.34 -24.72 -7.84
CA VAL A 77 -5.35 -25.77 -7.58
C VAL A 77 -4.93 -25.74 -6.12
N TYR A 78 -4.53 -24.58 -5.60
CA TYR A 78 -4.12 -24.39 -4.22
C TYR A 78 -5.20 -24.83 -3.22
N MET A 79 -6.47 -24.51 -3.48
CA MET A 79 -7.58 -24.93 -2.63
C MET A 79 -7.71 -26.45 -2.56
N LYS A 80 -7.68 -27.12 -3.72
CA LYS A 80 -7.80 -28.58 -3.82
C LYS A 80 -6.60 -29.30 -3.22
N THR A 81 -5.40 -28.77 -3.45
CA THR A 81 -4.15 -29.45 -3.08
C THR A 81 -3.64 -29.08 -1.71
N THR A 82 -4.05 -27.98 -1.08
CA THR A 82 -3.48 -27.57 0.23
C THR A 82 -4.53 -27.24 1.29
N LEU A 83 -5.64 -26.58 0.93
CA LEU A 83 -6.62 -26.13 1.93
C LEU A 83 -7.63 -27.21 2.31
N PHE A 84 -8.07 -28.01 1.34
CA PHE A 84 -9.12 -29.02 1.52
C PHE A 84 -8.64 -30.42 1.09
N GLN A 85 -7.39 -30.77 1.38
CA GLN A 85 -6.86 -32.11 1.08
C GLN A 85 -7.75 -33.19 1.71
N GLY A 86 -8.44 -33.98 0.88
CA GLY A 86 -9.32 -35.05 1.35
C GLY A 86 -10.60 -34.59 2.05
N GLN A 87 -10.95 -33.30 1.98
CA GLN A 87 -12.21 -32.75 2.51
C GLN A 87 -13.10 -32.22 1.39
N ASP A 88 -14.39 -32.04 1.68
CA ASP A 88 -15.33 -31.43 0.76
C ASP A 88 -14.99 -29.95 0.53
N ILE A 89 -14.90 -29.58 -0.74
CA ILE A 89 -14.58 -28.21 -1.16
C ILE A 89 -15.79 -27.31 -0.90
N PRO A 90 -15.62 -26.11 -0.33
CA PRO A 90 -16.70 -25.16 -0.15
C PRO A 90 -17.40 -24.82 -1.47
N ALA A 91 -18.72 -24.67 -1.43
CA ALA A 91 -19.51 -24.29 -2.59
C ALA A 91 -18.98 -23.00 -3.25
N ILE A 92 -19.05 -22.94 -4.59
CA ILE A 92 -18.55 -21.82 -5.41
C ILE A 92 -19.20 -20.48 -5.04
N ILE A 93 -20.40 -20.52 -4.43
CA ILE A 93 -21.12 -19.35 -3.94
C ILE A 93 -20.38 -18.67 -2.79
N ASN A 94 -19.51 -19.39 -2.08
CA ASN A 94 -18.76 -18.86 -0.95
C ASN A 94 -17.59 -17.99 -1.42
N LYS A 95 -17.83 -16.67 -1.48
CA LYS A 95 -16.85 -15.65 -1.87
C LYS A 95 -15.57 -15.62 -1.02
N ARG A 96 -15.58 -16.20 0.18
CA ARG A 96 -14.41 -16.28 1.04
C ARG A 96 -13.31 -17.15 0.42
N PHE A 97 -13.71 -18.22 -0.25
CA PHE A 97 -12.80 -19.16 -0.91
C PHE A 97 -12.81 -19.02 -2.43
N TRP A 98 -13.91 -18.53 -3.01
CA TRP A 98 -14.08 -18.31 -4.44
C TRP A 98 -14.20 -16.81 -4.75
N PRO A 99 -13.08 -16.06 -4.70
CA PRO A 99 -13.10 -14.63 -4.95
C PRO A 99 -13.50 -14.31 -6.40
N SER A 100 -14.14 -13.16 -6.59
CA SER A 100 -14.47 -12.69 -7.94
C SER A 100 -13.23 -12.19 -8.68
N ASN A 101 -13.32 -12.06 -9.99
CA ASN A 101 -12.25 -11.50 -10.81
C ASN A 101 -11.83 -10.09 -10.35
N VAL A 102 -12.79 -9.29 -9.88
CA VAL A 102 -12.54 -7.94 -9.34
C VAL A 102 -11.75 -8.02 -8.04
N ASP A 103 -12.11 -8.95 -7.15
CA ASP A 103 -11.40 -9.13 -5.88
C ASP A 103 -9.95 -9.57 -6.14
N ILE A 104 -9.75 -10.53 -7.05
CA ILE A 104 -8.41 -10.99 -7.46
C ILE A 104 -7.60 -9.84 -8.03
N GLN A 105 -8.17 -9.05 -8.94
CA GLN A 105 -7.48 -7.92 -9.55
C GLN A 105 -7.07 -6.87 -8.50
N ASN A 106 -7.96 -6.56 -7.56
CA ASN A 106 -7.66 -5.64 -6.46
C ASN A 106 -6.49 -6.16 -5.61
N HIS A 107 -6.47 -7.46 -5.29
CA HIS A 107 -5.38 -8.05 -4.50
C HIS A 107 -4.05 -8.11 -5.25
N ILE A 108 -4.06 -8.38 -6.55
CA ILE A 108 -2.86 -8.28 -7.40
C ILE A 108 -2.33 -6.85 -7.40
N ALA A 109 -3.20 -5.87 -7.65
CA ALA A 109 -2.81 -4.45 -7.65
C ALA A 109 -2.23 -4.00 -6.29
N LEU A 110 -2.83 -4.47 -5.19
CA LEU A 110 -2.30 -4.23 -3.84
C LEU A 110 -0.94 -4.90 -3.62
N ALA A 111 -0.74 -6.13 -4.10
CA ALA A 111 0.54 -6.84 -3.99
C ALA A 111 1.66 -6.13 -4.78
N VAL A 112 1.36 -5.70 -6.00
CA VAL A 112 2.29 -4.91 -6.85
C VAL A 112 2.60 -3.55 -6.20
N LYS A 113 1.59 -2.87 -5.65
CA LYS A 113 1.80 -1.61 -4.92
C LYS A 113 2.70 -1.82 -3.70
N LYS A 114 2.46 -2.88 -2.92
CA LYS A 114 3.29 -3.21 -1.75
C LYS A 114 4.73 -3.57 -2.13
N GLN A 115 4.93 -4.23 -3.27
CA GLN A 115 6.26 -4.55 -3.78
C GLN A 115 7.06 -3.27 -4.07
N ARG A 116 6.48 -2.33 -4.83
CA ARG A 116 7.12 -1.04 -5.12
C ARG A 116 7.44 -0.24 -3.87
N ASN A 117 6.53 -0.20 -2.89
CA ASN A 117 6.76 0.55 -1.66
C ASN A 117 7.94 -0.02 -0.86
N LYS A 118 8.09 -1.35 -0.78
CA LYS A 118 9.24 -1.98 -0.12
C LYS A 118 10.57 -1.64 -0.79
N GLU A 119 10.58 -1.53 -2.12
CA GLU A 119 11.78 -1.14 -2.87
C GLU A 119 12.18 0.32 -2.57
N ILE A 120 11.19 1.22 -2.46
CA ILE A 120 11.42 2.63 -2.10
C ILE A 120 11.93 2.75 -0.65
N ASP A 121 11.28 2.09 0.29
CA ASP A 121 11.67 2.15 1.71
C ASP A 121 13.09 1.59 1.94
N GLN A 122 13.51 0.55 1.19
CA GLN A 122 14.87 0.02 1.26
C GLN A 122 15.92 1.00 0.72
N ILE A 123 15.59 1.76 -0.32
CA ILE A 123 16.49 2.78 -0.88
C ILE A 123 16.70 3.89 0.15
N ASP A 124 15.63 4.38 0.77
CA ASP A 124 15.70 5.46 1.76
C ASP A 124 16.51 5.05 3.01
N ILE A 125 16.34 3.82 3.50
CA ILE A 125 17.14 3.29 4.62
C ILE A 125 18.62 3.21 4.22
N LYS A 126 18.94 2.72 3.01
CA LYS A 126 20.32 2.59 2.55
C LYS A 126 21.03 3.94 2.38
N LEU A 127 20.32 4.99 1.96
CA LEU A 127 20.86 6.35 1.92
C LEU A 127 21.09 6.95 3.32
N SER A 128 20.24 6.62 4.30
CA SER A 128 20.37 7.10 5.68
C SER A 128 21.53 6.45 6.45
N CYS A 129 22.03 5.29 6.00
CA CYS A 129 23.15 4.57 6.62
C CYS A 129 24.54 4.94 6.05
N LEU A 130 24.62 5.87 5.09
CA LEU A 130 25.92 6.35 4.61
C LEU A 130 26.50 7.37 5.61
N PRO A 131 27.78 7.24 6.02
CA PRO A 131 28.40 8.20 6.92
C PRO A 131 28.37 9.60 6.30
N THR A 132 27.92 10.57 7.10
CA THR A 132 27.54 11.95 6.71
C THR A 132 28.69 12.80 6.14
N THR A 133 29.89 12.25 6.01
CA THR A 133 31.07 12.99 5.51
C THR A 133 31.15 13.09 3.98
N ILE A 134 30.24 12.44 3.23
CA ILE A 134 30.20 12.49 1.75
C ILE A 134 28.77 12.82 1.24
N ILE A 135 28.05 13.74 1.87
CA ILE A 135 26.66 14.10 1.46
C ILE A 135 26.53 15.60 1.15
N GLN A 136 27.59 16.24 0.61
CA GLN A 136 27.48 17.63 0.15
C GLN A 136 27.66 17.85 -1.36
N PRO A 137 28.41 17.04 -2.15
CA PRO A 137 28.45 17.26 -3.59
C PRO A 137 27.49 16.39 -4.44
N LEU A 138 26.96 15.26 -3.93
CA LEU A 138 26.20 14.31 -4.76
C LEU A 138 24.69 14.57 -4.84
N ARG A 139 24.13 15.36 -3.92
CA ARG A 139 22.68 15.64 -3.90
C ARG A 139 22.25 16.62 -5.00
N LEU A 140 23.16 17.48 -5.45
CA LEU A 140 22.92 18.45 -6.52
C LEU A 140 23.01 17.82 -7.92
N THR A 141 23.87 16.84 -8.13
CA THR A 141 24.07 16.21 -9.44
C THR A 141 22.90 15.34 -9.86
N LEU A 142 22.28 14.60 -8.94
CA LEU A 142 21.09 13.80 -9.26
C LEU A 142 19.86 14.67 -9.60
N TYR A 143 19.70 15.83 -8.95
CA TYR A 143 18.62 16.76 -9.28
C TYR A 143 18.76 17.36 -10.68
N LEU A 144 20.00 17.61 -11.13
CA LEU A 144 20.28 18.15 -12.47
C LEU A 144 20.06 17.11 -13.58
N VAL A 145 20.45 15.84 -13.37
CA VAL A 145 20.27 14.78 -14.38
C VAL A 145 18.78 14.50 -14.64
N VAL A 146 17.93 14.55 -13.61
CA VAL A 146 16.48 14.33 -13.78
C VAL A 146 15.81 15.48 -14.53
N TYR A 147 16.26 16.73 -14.35
CA TYR A 147 15.67 17.88 -15.04
C TYR A 147 16.03 17.96 -16.54
N GLN A 148 17.14 17.37 -16.96
CA GLN A 148 17.62 17.45 -18.35
C GLN A 148 16.96 16.42 -19.30
N GLN A 149 16.24 15.44 -18.76
CA GLN A 149 15.49 14.42 -19.53
C GLN A 149 14.01 14.80 -19.75
N LEU A 150 13.57 15.93 -19.20
CA LEU A 150 12.18 16.41 -19.25
C LEU A 150 12.01 17.74 -20.02
N SER A 151 13.06 18.19 -20.74
CA SER A 151 13.01 19.26 -21.73
C SER A 151 13.22 18.70 -23.13
#